data_AF-A0A5J4N659-F1
#
_entry.id   AF-A0A5J4N659-F1
#
_cell.length_a   1.000
_cell.length_b   1.000
_cell.length_c   1.000
_cell.angle_alpha   90.00
_cell.angle_beta   90.00
_cell.angle_gamma   90.00
#
_symmetry.space_group_name_H-M   'P 1'
#
loop_
_entity.id
_entity.type
_entity.pdbx_description
1 polymer ?
#
loop_
_entity_poly.entity_id
_entity_poly.type
_entity_poly.pdbx_seq_one_letter_code
_entity_poly.pdbx_strand_id
1 'polypeptide(L)'
;MLQDDGYRSELLSDLQADCTNFFSTVETRIDALAQTKSVDQYVKLQKIGQGTFGEVFKVRHKSTKQHFALKRIRMEQEKEGFPITALREIRILQSLNHENIVCLKEICHSAPNARNGFRPQFFLVFEFCDHDLAGLSQQVDFTDPVKKAIMKQLLTGLYYLHLNNVLHRDLKAANILIDKNGVLKIADFGLARTTVASIRPDRPTRYTTRVVTLWYRPPEILLNDRHYGKPVDLWGAGCIMAELWTKYPIMQVWLLCLVKLKCYGVGLWHTFILP
;
A
#
# COMPACT_ATOMS: atom_id res chain seq x y z
N MET A 1 -23.02 3.09 14.56
CA MET A 1 -22.74 2.68 15.93
C MET A 1 -22.09 1.30 15.89
N LEU A 2 -20.76 1.22 15.77
CA LEU A 2 -19.96 0.02 16.03
C LEU A 2 -18.52 0.53 16.26
N GLN A 3 -18.13 0.66 17.53
CA GLN A 3 -16.74 0.86 17.93
C GLN A 3 -16.00 -0.47 17.74
N ASP A 4 -14.91 -0.40 16.98
CA ASP A 4 -14.21 -1.51 16.33
C ASP A 4 -13.04 -2.04 17.21
N ASP A 5 -13.35 -2.43 18.45
CA ASP A 5 -12.34 -2.87 19.42
C ASP A 5 -11.66 -4.19 19.01
N GLY A 6 -12.36 -5.05 18.27
CA GLY A 6 -11.82 -6.31 17.75
C GLY A 6 -10.75 -6.12 16.68
N TYR A 7 -10.94 -5.16 15.76
CA TYR A 7 -9.97 -4.87 14.70
C TYR A 7 -8.67 -4.28 15.27
N ARG A 8 -8.79 -3.39 16.27
CA ARG A 8 -7.63 -2.80 16.94
C ARG A 8 -6.82 -3.86 17.69
N SER A 9 -7.49 -4.75 18.42
CA SER A 9 -6.85 -5.87 19.13
C SER A 9 -6.14 -6.84 18.18
N GLU A 10 -6.78 -7.16 17.04
CA GLU A 10 -6.22 -8.05 16.02
C GLU A 10 -4.98 -7.44 15.34
N LEU A 11 -5.07 -6.17 14.94
CA LEU A 11 -3.95 -5.42 14.38
C LEU A 11 -2.78 -5.38 15.37
N LEU A 12 -3.05 -5.11 16.66
CA LEU A 12 -2.05 -5.08 17.74
C LEU A 12 -1.39 -6.45 17.97
N SER A 13 -2.13 -7.55 17.87
CA SER A 13 -1.56 -8.90 18.01
C SER A 13 -0.61 -9.27 16.86
N ASP A 14 -0.98 -8.93 15.62
CA ASP A 14 -0.11 -9.09 14.45
C ASP A 14 1.13 -8.19 14.51
N LEU A 15 1.04 -7.11 15.28
CA LEU A 15 2.11 -6.15 15.46
C LEU A 15 3.08 -6.61 16.53
N GLN A 16 2.56 -7.11 17.66
CA GLN A 16 3.36 -7.66 18.75
C GLN A 16 4.21 -8.86 18.32
N ALA A 17 3.70 -9.69 17.40
CA ALA A 17 4.47 -10.81 16.81
C ALA A 17 5.75 -10.36 16.07
N ASP A 18 5.74 -9.13 15.52
CA ASP A 18 6.84 -8.58 14.72
C ASP A 18 7.81 -7.69 15.55
N CYS A 19 7.46 -7.32 16.80
CA CYS A 19 7.93 -6.06 17.38
C CYS A 19 8.76 -6.10 18.68
N THR A 20 8.84 -7.20 19.44
CA THR A 20 9.32 -7.10 20.84
C THR A 20 10.80 -6.71 21.01
N ASN A 21 11.69 -7.15 20.10
CA ASN A 21 13.11 -6.78 20.14
C ASN A 21 13.46 -5.60 19.20
N PHE A 22 12.49 -5.13 18.42
CA PHE A 22 12.74 -4.19 17.32
C PHE A 22 12.24 -2.77 17.63
N PHE A 23 11.26 -2.59 18.52
CA PHE A 23 10.85 -1.26 18.97
C PHE A 23 12.02 -0.48 19.55
N SER A 24 12.82 -1.11 20.42
CA SER A 24 14.04 -0.51 20.94
C SER A 24 15.06 -0.22 19.84
N THR A 25 15.15 -1.05 18.79
CA THR A 25 16.08 -0.85 17.66
C THR A 25 15.60 0.25 16.71
N VAL A 26 14.29 0.43 16.53
CA VAL A 26 13.69 1.48 15.72
C VAL A 26 13.70 2.80 16.45
N GLU A 27 13.43 2.83 17.75
CA GLU A 27 13.60 4.01 18.59
C GLU A 27 15.07 4.39 18.59
N THR A 28 15.98 3.45 18.85
CA THR A 28 17.44 3.66 18.71
C THR A 28 17.87 4.03 17.29
N ARG A 29 17.18 3.56 16.23
CA ARG A 29 17.48 3.95 14.84
C ARG A 29 16.82 5.25 14.45
N ILE A 30 15.66 5.63 14.96
CA ILE A 30 15.04 6.95 14.77
C ILE A 30 15.84 7.99 15.55
N ASP A 31 16.37 7.60 16.71
CA ASP A 31 17.31 8.36 17.53
C ASP A 31 18.72 8.39 16.91
N ALA A 32 19.22 7.31 16.30
CA ALA A 32 20.45 7.33 15.50
C ALA A 32 20.25 8.04 14.15
N LEU A 33 19.03 8.00 13.61
CA LEU A 33 18.50 8.85 12.54
C LEU A 33 18.00 10.18 13.12
N ALA A 34 18.52 10.66 14.27
CA ALA A 34 18.51 12.08 14.58
C ALA A 34 19.30 12.91 13.53
N GLN A 35 19.89 12.24 12.52
CA GLN A 35 20.23 12.80 11.22
C GLN A 35 19.12 12.68 10.15
N THR A 36 17.84 12.56 10.54
CA THR A 36 16.73 12.74 9.60
C THR A 36 16.82 14.16 9.08
N LYS A 37 16.88 14.31 7.77
CA LYS A 37 17.05 15.63 7.18
C LYS A 37 15.78 16.46 7.39
N SER A 38 15.94 17.77 7.57
CA SER A 38 14.79 18.66 7.64
C SER A 38 14.03 18.60 6.32
N VAL A 39 12.70 18.48 6.40
CA VAL A 39 11.80 18.57 5.25
C VAL A 39 11.92 19.92 4.53
N ASP A 40 12.48 20.94 5.18
CA ASP A 40 12.70 22.27 4.62
C ASP A 40 13.67 22.28 3.44
N GLN A 41 14.44 21.23 3.22
CA GLN A 41 15.26 21.09 2.00
C GLN A 41 14.39 20.88 0.73
N TYR A 42 13.09 20.64 0.87
CA TYR A 42 12.15 20.45 -0.23
C TYR A 42 11.19 21.63 -0.37
N VAL A 43 10.89 22.00 -1.62
CA VAL A 43 9.81 22.94 -1.96
C VAL A 43 8.59 22.12 -2.35
N LYS A 44 7.48 22.35 -1.66
CA LYS A 44 6.19 21.73 -1.96
C LYS A 44 5.60 22.35 -3.22
N LEU A 45 5.25 21.52 -4.20
CA LEU A 45 4.72 21.99 -5.49
C LEU A 45 3.23 21.73 -5.63
N GLN A 46 2.82 20.47 -5.51
CA GLN A 46 1.45 20.05 -5.80
C GLN A 46 1.04 18.89 -4.89
N LYS A 47 -0.23 18.86 -4.49
CA LYS A 47 -0.82 17.67 -3.86
C LYS A 47 -1.19 16.66 -4.95
N ILE A 48 -0.61 15.47 -4.87
CA ILE A 48 -0.79 14.41 -5.88
C ILE A 48 -1.62 13.23 -5.38
N GLY A 49 -1.82 13.13 -4.06
CA GLY A 49 -2.65 12.07 -3.50
C GLY A 49 -3.16 12.37 -2.09
N GLN A 50 -4.29 11.77 -1.76
CA GLN A 50 -4.84 11.72 -0.41
C GLN A 50 -5.49 10.35 -0.23
N GLY A 51 -4.92 9.53 0.65
CA GLY A 51 -5.41 8.18 0.93
C GLY A 51 -5.60 7.94 2.43
N THR A 52 -5.86 6.68 2.78
CA THR A 52 -5.98 6.22 4.18
C THR A 52 -4.71 6.48 4.98
N PHE A 53 -3.54 6.37 4.34
CA PHE A 53 -2.23 6.45 4.99
C PHE A 53 -1.59 7.84 5.02
N GLY A 54 -2.25 8.86 4.47
CA GLY A 54 -1.68 10.21 4.47
C GLY A 54 -1.98 11.03 3.23
N GLU A 55 -1.38 12.22 3.22
CA GLU A 55 -1.34 13.10 2.06
C GLU A 55 0.00 12.94 1.35
N VAL A 56 -0.03 12.92 0.02
CA VAL A 56 1.16 12.80 -0.83
C VAL A 56 1.31 14.07 -1.67
N PHE A 57 2.52 14.61 -1.68
CA PHE A 57 2.84 15.84 -2.41
C PHE A 57 4.00 15.62 -3.37
N LYS A 58 3.89 16.15 -4.58
CA LYS A 58 5.05 16.40 -5.44
C LYS A 58 5.87 17.51 -4.81
N VAL A 59 7.16 17.24 -4.62
CA VAL A 59 8.11 18.19 -4.06
C VAL A 59 9.34 18.28 -4.95
N ARG A 60 10.10 19.36 -4.80
CA ARG A 60 11.37 19.56 -5.50
C ARG A 60 12.47 19.89 -4.50
N HIS A 61 13.56 19.15 -4.56
CA HIS A 61 14.71 19.40 -3.70
C HIS A 61 15.37 20.75 -4.04
N LYS A 62 15.69 21.55 -3.02
CA LYS A 62 16.11 22.95 -3.19
C LYS A 62 17.45 23.09 -3.93
N SER A 63 18.42 22.23 -3.66
CA SER A 63 19.74 22.29 -4.28
C SER A 63 19.78 21.55 -5.62
N THR A 64 19.44 20.26 -5.63
CA THR A 64 19.54 19.41 -6.84
C THR A 64 18.45 19.65 -7.87
N LYS A 65 17.37 20.37 -7.51
CA LYS A 65 16.18 20.61 -8.34
C LYS A 65 15.44 19.35 -8.78
N GLN A 66 15.80 18.18 -8.25
CA GLN A 66 15.15 16.91 -8.54
C GLN A 66 13.76 16.83 -7.89
N HIS A 67 12.83 16.17 -8.58
CA HIS A 67 11.47 15.94 -8.11
C HIS A 67 11.35 14.64 -7.30
N PHE A 68 10.54 14.69 -6.24
CA PHE A 68 10.25 13.56 -5.35
C PHE A 68 8.76 13.55 -4.97
N ALA A 69 8.30 12.42 -4.45
CA ALA A 69 6.99 12.31 -3.79
C ALA A 69 7.18 12.29 -2.26
N LEU A 70 6.48 13.17 -1.55
CA LEU A 70 6.55 13.32 -0.10
C LEU A 70 5.24 12.85 0.54
N LYS A 71 5.25 11.72 1.24
CA LYS A 71 4.11 11.15 1.96
C LYS A 71 4.16 11.58 3.43
N ARG A 72 3.17 12.32 3.91
CA ARG A 72 3.05 12.69 5.33
C ARG A 72 2.51 11.52 6.15
N ILE A 73 3.19 11.17 7.22
CA ILE A 73 2.74 10.15 8.18
C ILE A 73 1.67 10.76 9.09
N ARG A 74 0.54 10.06 9.26
CA ARG A 74 -0.55 10.51 10.14
C ARG A 74 -0.26 10.11 11.58
N MET A 75 -0.04 11.10 12.45
CA MET A 75 0.25 10.90 13.88
C MET A 75 -0.99 11.12 14.79
N GLU A 76 -2.11 11.60 14.23
CA GLU A 76 -3.24 12.16 14.98
C GLU A 76 -4.06 11.13 15.78
N GLN A 77 -3.97 9.84 15.44
CA GLN A 77 -4.78 8.76 16.03
C GLN A 77 -4.01 7.87 17.02
N GLU A 78 -2.71 8.09 17.18
CA GLU A 78 -1.84 7.25 18.01
C GLU A 78 -1.65 7.85 19.40
N LYS A 79 -1.98 7.06 20.43
CA LYS A 79 -1.74 7.39 21.84
C LYS A 79 -0.35 6.93 22.31
N GLU A 80 0.28 6.01 21.58
CA GLU A 80 1.50 5.28 21.98
C GLU A 80 2.74 5.64 21.12
N GLY A 81 2.82 6.87 20.61
CA GLY A 81 3.98 7.36 19.87
C GLY A 81 3.86 7.20 18.35
N PHE A 82 4.92 6.75 17.68
CA PHE A 82 4.99 6.69 16.22
C PHE A 82 4.13 5.54 15.67
N PRO A 83 3.30 5.76 14.62
CA PRO A 83 2.41 4.74 14.08
C PRO A 83 3.16 3.49 13.65
N ILE A 84 2.80 2.39 14.28
CA ILE A 84 3.44 1.10 14.07
C ILE A 84 3.20 0.54 12.65
N THR A 85 2.10 0.92 12.01
CA THR A 85 1.84 0.65 10.59
C THR A 85 2.85 1.36 9.68
N ALA A 86 3.24 2.59 10.03
CA ALA A 86 4.26 3.33 9.28
C ALA A 86 5.66 2.75 9.49
N LEU A 87 6.00 2.27 10.70
CA LEU A 87 7.26 1.55 10.95
C LEU A 87 7.39 0.30 10.09
N ARG A 88 6.30 -0.45 9.96
CA ARG A 88 6.27 -1.63 9.10
C ARG A 88 6.48 -1.27 7.64
N GLU A 89 5.75 -0.27 7.15
CA GLU A 89 5.91 0.22 5.77
C GLU A 89 7.37 0.61 5.50
N ILE A 90 7.99 1.37 6.39
CA ILE A 90 9.42 1.76 6.32
C ILE A 90 10.32 0.52 6.27
N ARG A 91 10.12 -0.45 7.17
CA ARG A 91 10.97 -1.66 7.26
C ARG A 91 10.90 -2.48 5.98
N ILE A 92 9.69 -2.68 5.45
CA ILE A 92 9.49 -3.41 4.21
C ILE A 92 10.21 -2.66 3.09
N LEU A 93 9.93 -1.36 2.91
CA LEU A 93 10.55 -0.56 1.85
C LEU A 93 12.08 -0.50 1.93
N GLN A 94 12.67 -0.43 3.13
CA GLN A 94 14.12 -0.45 3.31
C GLN A 94 14.76 -1.80 2.95
N SER A 95 14.00 -2.89 3.00
CA SER A 95 14.47 -4.23 2.60
C SER A 95 14.34 -4.51 1.10
N LEU A 96 13.69 -3.62 0.35
CA LEU A 96 13.38 -3.82 -1.06
C LEU A 96 14.24 -2.90 -1.94
N ASN A 97 14.85 -3.47 -2.96
CA ASN A 97 15.62 -2.76 -3.97
C ASN A 97 15.46 -3.48 -5.33
N HIS A 98 14.56 -2.96 -6.17
CA HIS A 98 14.25 -3.54 -7.47
C HIS A 98 13.68 -2.47 -8.40
N GLU A 99 13.96 -2.59 -9.71
CA GLU A 99 13.53 -1.62 -10.72
C GLU A 99 12.03 -1.36 -10.67
N ASN A 100 11.22 -2.41 -10.53
CA ASN A 100 9.76 -2.31 -10.52
C ASN A 100 9.11 -2.05 -9.15
N ILE A 101 9.87 -1.65 -8.14
CA ILE A 101 9.35 -1.31 -6.80
C ILE A 101 9.68 0.15 -6.48
N VAL A 102 8.73 0.89 -5.91
CA VAL A 102 8.97 2.28 -5.51
C VAL A 102 10.08 2.37 -4.46
N CYS A 103 11.06 3.24 -4.71
CA CYS A 103 12.20 3.42 -3.82
C CYS A 103 11.94 4.51 -2.77
N LEU A 104 12.01 4.13 -1.49
CA LEU A 104 12.11 5.06 -0.36
C LEU A 104 13.53 5.64 -0.33
N LYS A 105 13.66 6.93 -0.57
CA LYS A 105 14.95 7.64 -0.62
C LYS A 105 15.43 8.05 0.75
N GLU A 106 14.54 8.63 1.56
CA GLU A 106 14.87 9.10 2.90
C GLU A 106 13.62 9.33 3.75
N ILE A 107 13.84 9.53 5.04
CA ILE A 107 12.83 9.93 6.02
C ILE A 107 13.19 11.35 6.47
N CYS A 108 12.22 12.26 6.41
CA CYS A 108 12.39 13.63 6.84
C CYS A 108 11.49 13.96 8.01
N HIS A 109 11.84 15.02 8.74
CA HIS A 109 10.99 15.57 9.78
C HIS A 109 10.81 17.08 9.61
N SER A 110 9.73 17.60 10.18
CA SER A 110 9.54 19.02 10.44
C SER A 110 9.66 19.27 11.94
N ALA A 111 10.36 20.35 12.31
CA ALA A 111 10.51 20.73 13.71
C ALA A 111 9.15 21.00 14.39
N PRO A 112 9.04 20.75 15.70
CA PRO A 112 7.89 21.17 16.49
C PRO A 112 7.60 22.67 16.30
N ASN A 113 6.34 23.03 16.07
CA ASN A 113 5.90 24.42 15.95
C ASN A 113 4.45 24.59 16.43
N ALA A 114 4.02 25.84 16.62
CA ALA A 114 2.68 26.11 17.14
C ALA A 114 1.54 25.55 16.25
N ARG A 115 1.78 25.42 14.93
CA ARG A 115 0.77 24.89 13.99
C ARG A 115 0.62 23.37 14.06
N ASN A 116 1.61 22.64 14.56
CA ASN A 116 1.58 21.18 14.70
C ASN A 116 1.40 20.73 16.16
N GLY A 117 0.93 21.62 17.04
CA GLY A 117 0.73 21.32 18.45
C GLY A 117 2.04 21.02 19.18
N PHE A 118 3.15 21.64 18.75
CA PHE A 118 4.50 21.40 19.28
C PHE A 118 4.94 19.94 19.18
N ARG A 119 4.56 19.24 18.10
CA ARG A 119 4.97 17.86 17.82
C ARG A 119 5.70 17.75 16.49
N PRO A 120 6.79 16.97 16.41
CA PRO A 120 7.47 16.75 15.14
C PRO A 120 6.52 16.03 14.16
N GLN A 121 6.62 16.40 12.88
CA GLN A 121 5.91 15.70 11.81
C GLN A 121 6.90 14.91 10.97
N PHE A 122 6.55 13.68 10.61
CA PHE A 122 7.41 12.79 9.84
C PHE A 122 6.88 12.60 8.41
N PHE A 123 7.83 12.46 7.49
CA PHE A 123 7.57 12.34 6.07
C PHE A 123 8.46 11.26 5.44
N LEU A 124 7.90 10.52 4.50
CA LEU A 124 8.63 9.58 3.66
C LEU A 124 8.87 10.22 2.28
N VAL A 125 10.13 10.23 1.84
CA VAL A 125 10.53 10.76 0.53
C VAL A 125 10.74 9.59 -0.42
N PHE A 126 9.98 9.57 -1.51
CA PHE A 126 10.04 8.55 -2.55
C PHE A 126 10.54 9.14 -3.87
N GLU A 127 11.04 8.28 -4.75
CA GLU A 127 11.17 8.64 -6.16
C GLU A 127 9.82 9.12 -6.74
N PHE A 128 9.87 10.12 -7.61
CA PHE A 128 8.66 10.64 -8.26
C PHE A 128 8.35 9.85 -9.52
N CYS A 129 7.10 9.44 -9.67
CA CYS A 129 6.53 8.88 -10.90
C CYS A 129 5.48 9.85 -11.45
N ASP A 130 5.42 9.96 -12.77
CA ASP A 130 4.61 10.97 -13.46
C ASP A 130 3.13 10.61 -13.50
N HIS A 131 2.84 9.31 -13.53
CA HIS A 131 1.48 8.79 -13.67
C HIS A 131 1.23 7.60 -12.75
N ASP A 132 -0.04 7.37 -12.41
CA ASP A 132 -0.55 6.08 -11.96
C ASP A 132 -1.34 5.41 -13.10
N LEU A 133 -1.39 4.08 -13.09
CA LEU A 133 -2.00 3.30 -14.16
C LEU A 133 -3.51 3.54 -14.24
N ALA A 134 -4.19 3.79 -13.12
CA ALA A 134 -5.63 4.07 -13.12
C ALA A 134 -5.93 5.37 -13.88
N GLY A 135 -5.21 6.45 -13.58
CA GLY A 135 -5.33 7.72 -14.28
C GLY A 135 -4.90 7.64 -15.74
N LEU A 136 -3.77 7.00 -16.03
CA LEU A 136 -3.24 6.91 -17.39
C LEU A 136 -4.14 6.09 -18.32
N SER A 137 -4.74 5.01 -17.82
CA SER A 137 -5.64 4.15 -18.61
C SER A 137 -6.92 4.87 -19.05
N GLN A 138 -7.35 5.93 -18.36
CA GLN A 138 -8.49 6.76 -18.77
C GLN A 138 -8.14 7.75 -19.88
N GLN A 139 -6.87 8.14 -19.99
CA GLN A 139 -6.41 9.17 -20.91
C GLN A 139 -5.86 8.59 -22.21
N VAL A 140 -5.34 7.36 -22.16
CA VAL A 140 -4.62 6.73 -23.26
C VAL A 140 -5.17 5.33 -23.52
N ASP A 141 -5.37 5.01 -24.79
CA ASP A 141 -5.56 3.63 -25.20
C ASP A 141 -4.24 2.96 -25.54
N PHE A 142 -3.80 2.05 -24.67
CA PHE A 142 -2.53 1.34 -24.85
C PHE A 142 -2.63 0.31 -25.97
N THR A 143 -1.60 0.25 -26.81
CA THR A 143 -1.45 -0.85 -27.76
C THR A 143 -1.14 -2.16 -27.02
N ASP A 144 -1.46 -3.30 -27.63
CA ASP A 144 -1.22 -4.60 -27.00
C ASP A 144 0.25 -4.86 -26.61
N PRO A 145 1.27 -4.43 -27.39
CA PRO A 145 2.66 -4.48 -26.94
C PRO A 145 2.91 -3.70 -25.63
N VAL A 146 2.31 -2.52 -25.47
CA VAL A 146 2.43 -1.70 -24.25
C VAL A 146 1.73 -2.39 -23.08
N LYS A 147 0.52 -2.92 -23.28
CA LYS A 147 -0.20 -3.70 -22.25
C LYS A 147 0.63 -4.90 -21.78
N LYS A 148 1.26 -5.64 -22.72
CA LYS A 148 2.16 -6.76 -22.41
C LYS A 148 3.41 -6.30 -21.63
N ALA A 149 3.99 -5.16 -21.99
CA ALA A 149 5.15 -4.60 -21.29
C ALA A 149 4.80 -4.19 -19.85
N ILE A 150 3.65 -3.55 -19.63
CA ILE A 150 3.13 -3.20 -18.31
C ILE A 150 2.97 -4.48 -17.46
N MET A 151 2.28 -5.50 -17.99
CA MET A 151 2.06 -6.74 -17.26
C MET A 151 3.36 -7.49 -16.96
N LYS A 152 4.32 -7.51 -17.90
CA LYS A 152 5.63 -8.09 -17.67
C LYS A 152 6.32 -7.44 -16.47
N GLN A 153 6.42 -6.11 -16.46
CA GLN A 153 7.05 -5.37 -15.37
C GLN A 153 6.33 -5.57 -14.02
N LEU A 154 4.99 -5.58 -14.02
CA LEU A 154 4.19 -5.85 -12.82
C LEU A 154 4.51 -7.24 -12.25
N LEU A 155 4.49 -8.27 -13.10
CA LEU A 155 4.77 -9.65 -12.68
C LEU A 155 6.22 -9.84 -12.25
N THR A 156 7.19 -9.15 -12.88
CA THR A 156 8.59 -9.14 -12.44
C THR A 156 8.73 -8.50 -11.05
N GLY A 157 8.07 -7.38 -10.79
CA GLY A 157 8.03 -6.75 -9.47
C GLY A 157 7.39 -7.64 -8.40
N LEU A 158 6.25 -8.28 -8.71
CA LEU A 158 5.58 -9.21 -7.78
C LEU A 158 6.44 -10.44 -7.48
N TYR A 159 7.08 -11.01 -8.50
CA TYR A 159 8.02 -12.12 -8.32
C TYR A 159 9.15 -11.73 -7.34
N TYR A 160 9.73 -10.54 -7.49
CA TYR A 160 10.73 -10.03 -6.57
C TYR A 160 10.20 -9.87 -5.13
N LEU A 161 9.01 -9.29 -4.94
CA LEU A 161 8.39 -9.17 -3.61
C LEU A 161 8.20 -10.54 -2.96
N HIS A 162 7.66 -11.49 -3.73
CA HIS A 162 7.35 -12.83 -3.25
C HIS A 162 8.61 -13.63 -2.92
N LEU A 163 9.70 -13.47 -3.68
CA LEU A 163 11.01 -14.03 -3.33
C LEU A 163 11.54 -13.48 -2.01
N ASN A 164 11.33 -12.19 -1.75
CA ASN A 164 11.71 -11.54 -0.49
C ASN A 164 10.68 -11.74 0.63
N ASN A 165 9.76 -12.71 0.47
CA ASN A 165 8.72 -13.03 1.45
C ASN A 165 7.86 -11.81 1.81
N VAL A 166 7.52 -10.95 0.85
CA VAL A 166 6.63 -9.79 1.06
C VAL A 166 5.32 -10.01 0.29
N LEU A 167 4.19 -9.88 0.97
CA LEU A 167 2.86 -9.72 0.37
C LEU A 167 2.52 -8.24 0.32
N HIS A 168 2.02 -7.78 -0.82
CA HIS A 168 1.60 -6.39 -0.96
C HIS A 168 0.22 -6.14 -0.34
N ARG A 169 -0.76 -7.01 -0.62
CA ARG A 169 -2.13 -7.00 -0.04
C ARG A 169 -2.98 -5.74 -0.31
N ASP A 170 -2.56 -4.87 -1.23
CA ASP A 170 -3.38 -3.78 -1.77
C ASP A 170 -3.03 -3.46 -3.24
N LEU A 171 -2.93 -4.50 -4.07
CA LEU A 171 -2.78 -4.32 -5.52
C LEU A 171 -4.05 -3.68 -6.09
N LYS A 172 -3.88 -2.56 -6.78
CA LYS A 172 -4.90 -1.85 -7.57
C LYS A 172 -4.21 -0.95 -8.58
N ALA A 173 -4.90 -0.57 -9.65
CA ALA A 173 -4.30 0.26 -10.72
C ALA A 173 -3.75 1.60 -10.18
N ALA A 174 -4.38 2.20 -9.17
CA ALA A 174 -3.90 3.45 -8.54
C ALA A 174 -2.57 3.29 -7.75
N ASN A 175 -2.20 2.06 -7.40
CA ASN A 175 -0.94 1.73 -6.71
C ASN A 175 0.17 1.27 -7.68
N ILE A 176 -0.12 1.26 -8.98
CA ILE A 176 0.86 0.99 -10.04
C ILE A 176 1.27 2.32 -10.65
N LEU A 177 2.49 2.77 -10.35
CA LEU A 177 3.02 4.03 -10.87
C LEU A 177 3.86 3.79 -12.13
N ILE A 178 4.00 4.81 -12.96
CA ILE A 178 4.80 4.81 -14.17
C ILE A 178 5.64 6.09 -14.20
N ASP A 179 6.95 5.95 -14.33
CA ASP A 179 7.86 7.08 -14.50
C ASP A 179 7.84 7.62 -15.94
N LYS A 180 8.43 8.80 -16.15
CA LYS A 180 8.59 9.42 -17.48
C LYS A 180 9.27 8.55 -18.55
N ASN A 181 9.99 7.50 -18.16
CA ASN A 181 10.68 6.59 -19.07
C ASN A 181 9.85 5.33 -19.38
N GLY A 182 8.64 5.20 -18.81
CA GLY A 182 7.79 4.03 -18.98
C GLY A 182 8.13 2.86 -18.04
N VAL A 183 8.93 3.11 -17.00
CA VAL A 183 9.26 2.10 -15.98
C VAL A 183 8.14 2.06 -14.95
N LEU A 184 7.57 0.87 -14.76
CA LEU A 184 6.52 0.61 -13.78
C LEU A 184 7.11 0.50 -12.38
N LYS A 185 6.45 1.08 -11.38
CA LYS A 185 6.78 0.97 -9.95
C LYS A 185 5.55 0.54 -9.14
N ILE A 186 5.64 -0.60 -8.45
CA ILE A 186 4.63 -1.00 -7.46
C ILE A 186 4.80 -0.11 -6.22
N ALA A 187 3.71 0.49 -5.74
CA ALA A 187 3.71 1.46 -4.65
C ALA A 187 2.61 1.21 -3.60
N ASP A 188 2.70 1.95 -2.49
CA ASP A 188 1.82 1.90 -1.31
C ASP A 188 1.86 0.58 -0.52
N PHE A 189 2.93 0.43 0.26
CA PHE A 189 3.18 -0.74 1.11
C PHE A 189 2.53 -0.61 2.51
N GLY A 190 1.60 0.34 2.71
CA GLY A 190 0.94 0.58 4.00
C GLY A 190 0.17 -0.63 4.55
N LEU A 191 -0.27 -1.54 3.68
CA LEU A 191 -0.91 -2.81 4.03
C LEU A 191 0.00 -4.04 3.83
N ALA A 192 1.25 -3.86 3.41
CA ALA A 192 2.14 -4.98 3.13
C ALA A 192 2.54 -5.75 4.40
N ARG A 193 2.93 -7.03 4.23
CA ARG A 193 3.37 -7.93 5.30
C ARG A 193 4.47 -8.87 4.84
N THR A 194 5.34 -9.25 5.77
CA THR A 194 6.29 -10.34 5.53
C THR A 194 5.60 -11.69 5.74
N THR A 195 5.83 -12.67 4.86
CA THR A 195 5.23 -14.01 4.90
C THR A 195 5.94 -14.97 5.84
N VAL A 196 6.73 -14.48 6.81
CA VAL A 196 7.52 -15.37 7.66
C VAL A 196 6.57 -16.37 8.32
N ALA A 197 6.78 -17.65 8.05
CA ALA A 197 6.11 -18.71 8.76
C ALA A 197 6.40 -18.50 10.25
N SER A 198 5.35 -18.55 11.06
CA SER A 198 5.48 -18.46 12.50
C SER A 198 6.68 -19.27 12.98
N ILE A 199 7.57 -18.63 13.74
CA ILE A 199 8.72 -19.27 14.42
C ILE A 199 8.23 -20.41 15.33
N ARG A 200 6.93 -20.43 15.62
CA ARG A 200 6.20 -21.40 16.42
C ARG A 200 5.35 -22.31 15.52
N PRO A 201 5.75 -23.57 15.27
CA PRO A 201 4.97 -24.51 14.45
C PRO A 201 3.58 -24.82 15.05
N ASP A 202 3.37 -24.53 16.34
CA ASP A 202 2.08 -24.64 17.05
C ASP A 202 1.11 -23.48 16.83
N ARG A 203 1.55 -22.38 16.19
CA ARG A 203 0.72 -21.20 15.93
C ARG A 203 0.87 -20.74 14.48
N PRO A 204 0.05 -21.20 13.54
CA PRO A 204 0.09 -20.71 12.16
C PRO A 204 -0.13 -19.19 12.13
N THR A 205 0.60 -18.49 11.26
CA THR A 205 0.47 -17.04 11.06
C THR A 205 -0.95 -16.75 10.61
N ARG A 206 -1.71 -16.02 11.43
CA ARG A 206 -3.07 -15.56 11.10
C ARG A 206 -2.98 -14.15 10.58
N TYR A 207 -3.34 -13.92 9.33
CA TYR A 207 -3.33 -12.56 8.78
C TYR A 207 -4.70 -11.88 8.92
N THR A 208 -4.69 -10.56 9.14
CA THR A 208 -5.90 -9.71 9.10
C THR A 208 -6.67 -9.84 7.79
N THR A 209 -7.99 -10.04 7.84
CA THR A 209 -8.84 -10.23 6.65
C THR A 209 -9.42 -8.93 6.09
N ARG A 210 -9.39 -7.82 6.85
CA ARG A 210 -9.79 -6.48 6.38
C ARG A 210 -8.68 -5.77 5.58
N VAL A 211 -8.20 -6.43 4.53
CA VAL A 211 -7.18 -5.90 3.61
C VAL A 211 -7.65 -6.00 2.17
N VAL A 212 -6.90 -5.41 1.25
CA VAL A 212 -7.22 -5.26 -0.18
C VAL A 212 -8.46 -4.40 -0.41
N THR A 213 -8.32 -3.42 -1.31
CA THR A 213 -9.46 -2.63 -1.83
C THR A 213 -10.53 -3.57 -2.38
N LEU A 214 -11.80 -3.38 -2.00
CA LEU A 214 -12.87 -4.36 -2.16
C LEU A 214 -12.96 -4.96 -3.58
N TRP A 215 -12.82 -4.13 -4.63
CA TRP A 215 -12.90 -4.55 -6.03
C TRP A 215 -11.76 -5.44 -6.51
N TYR A 216 -10.66 -5.50 -5.76
CA TYR A 216 -9.48 -6.31 -6.07
C TYR A 216 -9.34 -7.46 -5.06
N ARG A 217 -10.31 -7.65 -4.16
CA ARG A 217 -10.21 -8.61 -3.07
C ARG A 217 -10.47 -10.04 -3.59
N PRO A 218 -9.58 -11.00 -3.31
CA PRO A 218 -9.75 -12.37 -3.76
C PRO A 218 -10.80 -13.12 -2.91
N PRO A 219 -11.36 -14.22 -3.45
CA PRO A 219 -12.45 -14.97 -2.81
C PRO A 219 -12.08 -15.50 -1.41
N GLU A 220 -10.85 -15.96 -1.18
CA GLU A 220 -10.41 -16.46 0.13
C GLU A 220 -10.47 -15.38 1.22
N ILE A 221 -10.13 -14.13 0.90
CA ILE A 221 -10.25 -13.01 1.85
C ILE A 221 -11.72 -12.62 2.04
N LEU A 222 -12.55 -12.69 0.98
CA LEU A 222 -14.00 -12.47 1.09
C LEU A 222 -14.70 -13.53 1.96
N LEU A 223 -14.17 -14.75 1.95
CA LEU A 223 -14.61 -15.87 2.78
C LEU A 223 -13.96 -15.88 4.17
N ASN A 224 -13.20 -14.83 4.52
CA ASN A 224 -12.57 -14.63 5.82
C ASN A 224 -11.52 -15.71 6.17
N ASP A 225 -10.89 -16.32 5.15
CA ASP A 225 -9.72 -17.17 5.36
C ASP A 225 -8.55 -16.31 5.87
N ARG A 226 -7.85 -16.83 6.88
CA ARG A 226 -6.73 -16.18 7.56
C ARG A 226 -5.38 -16.77 7.16
N HIS A 227 -5.39 -17.85 6.38
CA HIS A 227 -4.20 -18.57 5.89
C HIS A 227 -3.93 -18.28 4.42
N TYR A 228 -4.12 -17.03 4.01
CA TYR A 228 -3.82 -16.62 2.64
C TYR A 228 -2.33 -16.32 2.46
N GLY A 229 -1.89 -16.26 1.20
CA GLY A 229 -0.49 -16.05 0.86
C GLY A 229 -0.30 -15.28 -0.45
N LYS A 230 0.82 -15.57 -1.13
CA LYS A 230 1.24 -14.97 -2.41
C LYS A 230 0.14 -14.93 -3.50
N PRO A 231 -0.77 -15.92 -3.63
CA PRO A 231 -1.84 -15.88 -4.63
C PRO A 231 -2.77 -14.67 -4.55
N VAL A 232 -2.92 -14.04 -3.38
CA VAL A 232 -3.73 -12.83 -3.18
C VAL A 232 -3.26 -11.68 -4.10
N ASP A 233 -1.95 -11.49 -4.22
CA ASP A 233 -1.40 -10.42 -5.07
C ASP A 233 -1.54 -10.76 -6.56
N LEU A 234 -1.49 -12.05 -6.92
CA LEU A 234 -1.71 -12.51 -8.30
C LEU A 234 -3.15 -12.32 -8.75
N TRP A 235 -4.13 -12.50 -7.85
CA TRP A 235 -5.52 -12.15 -8.11
C TRP A 235 -5.67 -10.65 -8.44
N GLY A 236 -5.06 -9.78 -7.61
CA GLY A 236 -5.02 -8.33 -7.86
C GLY A 236 -4.38 -7.99 -9.21
N ALA A 237 -3.28 -8.68 -9.56
CA ALA A 237 -2.64 -8.52 -10.87
C ALA A 237 -3.54 -8.97 -12.04
N GLY A 238 -4.33 -10.03 -11.87
CA GLY A 238 -5.33 -10.46 -12.85
C GLY A 238 -6.43 -9.42 -13.07
N CYS A 239 -6.89 -8.77 -12.00
CA CYS A 239 -7.86 -7.67 -12.09
C CYS A 239 -7.28 -6.47 -12.86
N ILE A 240 -6.04 -6.08 -12.54
CA ILE A 240 -5.32 -5.01 -13.24
C ILE A 240 -5.11 -5.37 -14.71
N MET A 241 -4.78 -6.62 -15.01
CA MET A 241 -4.65 -7.10 -16.38
C MET A 241 -5.95 -6.91 -17.15
N ALA A 242 -7.09 -7.33 -16.59
CA ALA A 242 -8.39 -7.14 -17.24
C ALA A 242 -8.70 -5.65 -17.46
N GLU A 243 -8.41 -4.79 -16.48
CA GLU A 243 -8.58 -3.34 -16.55
C GLU A 243 -7.83 -2.67 -17.71
N LEU A 244 -6.69 -3.22 -18.14
CA LEU A 244 -5.96 -2.69 -19.30
C LEU A 244 -6.77 -2.76 -20.60
N TRP A 245 -7.71 -3.71 -20.71
CA TRP A 245 -8.62 -3.84 -21.86
C TRP A 245 -9.99 -3.25 -21.59
N THR A 246 -10.56 -3.44 -20.39
CA THR A 246 -11.91 -2.96 -20.08
C THR A 246 -11.96 -1.47 -19.75
N LYS A 247 -10.84 -0.87 -19.32
CA LYS A 247 -10.73 0.51 -18.83
C LYS A 247 -11.52 0.82 -17.55
N TYR A 248 -12.12 -0.18 -16.91
CA TYR A 248 -12.80 -0.02 -15.63
C TYR A 248 -12.64 -1.26 -14.74
N PRO A 249 -12.67 -1.13 -13.40
CA PRO A 249 -12.51 -2.26 -12.50
C PRO A 249 -13.62 -3.30 -12.65
N ILE A 250 -13.26 -4.48 -13.12
CA ILE A 250 -14.21 -5.50 -13.61
C ILE A 250 -15.18 -6.04 -12.53
N MET A 251 -14.80 -5.99 -11.25
CA MET A 251 -15.59 -6.55 -10.15
C MET A 251 -16.38 -5.52 -9.33
N GLN A 252 -16.42 -4.26 -9.76
CA GLN A 252 -17.27 -3.23 -9.13
C GLN A 252 -18.74 -3.65 -9.03
N VAL A 253 -19.26 -4.27 -10.10
CA VAL A 253 -20.68 -4.65 -10.23
C VAL A 253 -20.99 -5.95 -9.49
N TRP A 254 -20.08 -6.93 -9.55
CA TRP A 254 -20.26 -8.26 -8.93
C TRP A 254 -20.31 -8.20 -7.40
N LEU A 255 -19.50 -7.34 -6.78
CA LEU A 255 -19.52 -7.17 -5.32
C LEU A 255 -20.76 -6.44 -4.82
N LEU A 256 -21.32 -5.51 -5.60
CA LEU A 256 -22.64 -4.94 -5.30
C LEU A 256 -23.73 -6.02 -5.32
N CYS A 257 -23.68 -6.95 -6.27
CA CYS A 257 -24.62 -8.08 -6.31
C CYS A 257 -24.40 -9.08 -5.17
N LEU A 258 -23.16 -9.42 -4.80
CA LEU A 258 -22.84 -10.31 -3.68
C LEU A 258 -23.20 -9.69 -2.31
N VAL A 259 -22.98 -8.38 -2.12
CA VAL A 259 -23.42 -7.66 -0.92
C VAL A 259 -24.96 -7.60 -0.87
N LYS A 260 -25.63 -7.36 -2.00
CA LYS A 260 -27.10 -7.47 -2.07
C LYS A 260 -27.58 -8.89 -1.72
N LEU A 261 -26.94 -9.93 -2.24
CA LEU A 261 -27.28 -11.34 -1.94
C LEU A 261 -27.03 -11.73 -0.47
N LYS A 262 -26.07 -11.10 0.23
CA LYS A 262 -25.88 -11.30 1.68
C LYS A 262 -26.89 -10.50 2.52
N CYS A 263 -27.35 -9.34 2.04
CA CYS A 263 -28.36 -8.54 2.73
C CYS A 263 -29.79 -9.07 2.56
N TYR A 264 -30.07 -9.71 1.42
CA TYR A 264 -31.34 -10.41 1.17
C TYR A 264 -31.12 -11.90 1.39
N GLY A 265 -31.33 -12.37 2.61
CA GLY A 265 -31.26 -13.80 2.95
C GLY A 265 -32.01 -14.66 1.92
N VAL A 266 -31.39 -15.77 1.55
CA VAL A 266 -31.93 -16.95 0.83
C VAL A 266 -33.35 -16.74 0.28
N GLY A 267 -33.50 -16.40 -1.01
CA GLY A 267 -34.85 -16.31 -1.58
C GLY A 267 -35.05 -16.08 -3.07
N LEU A 268 -34.08 -15.58 -3.84
CA LEU A 268 -34.33 -15.25 -5.25
C LEU A 268 -33.14 -15.61 -6.15
N TRP A 269 -33.08 -16.89 -6.57
CA TRP A 269 -32.12 -17.41 -7.55
C TRP A 269 -32.62 -17.36 -9.00
N HIS A 270 -33.77 -16.73 -9.27
CA HIS A 270 -34.31 -16.62 -10.62
C HIS A 270 -34.61 -15.17 -10.93
N THR A 271 -33.64 -14.45 -11.51
CA THR A 271 -33.81 -13.45 -12.58
C THR A 271 -32.58 -12.53 -12.59
N PHE A 272 -31.45 -12.98 -13.12
CA PHE A 272 -30.45 -12.09 -13.72
C PHE A 272 -29.68 -12.90 -14.77
N ILE A 273 -30.37 -13.27 -15.85
CA ILE A 273 -29.72 -13.48 -17.15
C ILE A 273 -29.84 -12.14 -17.87
N LEU A 274 -28.68 -11.69 -18.35
CA LEU A 274 -28.38 -10.47 -19.10
C LEU A 274 -29.42 -10.12 -20.20
N PRO A 275 -29.55 -8.84 -20.61
CA PRO A 275 -29.68 -8.53 -22.02
C PRO A 275 -28.33 -8.66 -22.75
#